data_AF-A0A662A243-F1
#
_entry.id   AF-A0A662A243-F1
#
_cell.length_a   1.000
_cell.length_b   1.000
_cell.length_c   1.000
_cell.angle_alpha   90.00
_cell.angle_beta   90.00
_cell.angle_gamma   90.00
#
_symmetry.space_group_name_H-M   'P 1'
#
loop_
_entity.id
_entity.type
_entity.pdbx_description
1 polymer ?
#
loop_
_entity_poly.entity_id
_entity_poly.type
_entity_poly.pdbx_seq_one_letter_code
_entity_poly.pdbx_strand_id
1 'polypeptide(L)'
;YRANPDKDNWELTRDEVAQRYQHTVTAGYKYKYPWDSGINFAASMVSLFYGEGDYKKTIRIGCMCGWDSDNPTSTWGGLLGLLYGHEGLQAHFNKTDFSDDYNIARTRFNMPIPLDNFTDMAERGVGIIDDIVVGAMGGSIEGDHWIIPKAATGIEVSEVPETLVPWETIEDNDPRWIFKGFESFENNWNASGATLAFGYENCKAEITFTGTALQYYAYRSPKGGKVNITLDGISYGEFSLENHASEHGQHYVKIFEKLDLIPGSHTLIIQGDENSSEKTIDMLSVIK
;
A
#
# COMPACT_ATOMS: atom_id res chain seq x y z
N TYR A 1 -5.94 -1.56 -23.70
CA TYR A 1 -5.04 -1.43 -24.87
C TYR A 1 -5.44 -2.32 -26.05
N ARG A 2 -5.26 -3.65 -26.03
CA ARG A 2 -5.56 -4.50 -27.23
C ARG A 2 -7.01 -4.36 -27.74
N ALA A 3 -7.96 -4.28 -26.81
CA ALA A 3 -9.39 -4.12 -27.11
C ALA A 3 -9.78 -2.71 -27.61
N ASN A 4 -8.94 -1.70 -27.41
CA ASN A 4 -9.23 -0.34 -27.89
C ASN A 4 -8.70 -0.19 -29.32
N PRO A 5 -9.55 0.00 -30.34
CA PRO A 5 -9.10 0.14 -31.72
C PRO A 5 -8.35 1.46 -31.97
N ASP A 6 -8.62 2.49 -31.17
CA ASP A 6 -7.95 3.78 -31.23
C ASP A 6 -6.71 3.78 -30.31
N LYS A 7 -5.52 3.85 -30.92
CA LYS A 7 -4.24 3.82 -30.18
C LYS A 7 -3.78 5.19 -29.71
N ASP A 8 -4.48 6.25 -30.07
CA ASP A 8 -4.22 7.60 -29.57
C ASP A 8 -5.17 7.97 -28.42
N ASN A 9 -6.32 7.31 -28.32
CA ASN A 9 -7.30 7.51 -27.25
C ASN A 9 -6.98 6.64 -26.02
N TRP A 10 -5.98 7.07 -25.24
CA TRP A 10 -5.60 6.42 -23.99
C TRP A 10 -6.65 6.65 -22.89
N GLU A 11 -7.36 7.78 -22.94
CA GLU A 11 -8.42 8.18 -22.02
C GLU A 11 -9.54 7.14 -21.98
N LEU A 12 -9.97 6.64 -23.15
CA LEU A 12 -10.97 5.57 -23.23
C LEU A 12 -10.53 4.31 -22.50
N THR A 13 -9.26 3.89 -22.65
CA THR A 13 -8.77 2.71 -21.91
C THR A 13 -8.68 2.98 -20.42
N ARG A 14 -8.30 4.19 -20.01
CA ARG A 14 -8.30 4.61 -18.61
C ARG A 14 -9.71 4.57 -18.02
N ASP A 15 -10.71 5.06 -18.75
CA ASP A 15 -12.11 5.05 -18.30
C ASP A 15 -12.67 3.62 -18.20
N GLU A 16 -12.32 2.73 -19.14
CA GLU A 16 -12.66 1.31 -19.05
C GLU A 16 -12.01 0.61 -17.85
N VAL A 17 -10.76 0.99 -17.51
CA VAL A 17 -10.08 0.53 -16.28
C VAL A 17 -10.83 1.01 -15.04
N ALA A 18 -11.25 2.27 -15.00
CA ALA A 18 -12.05 2.82 -13.90
C ALA A 18 -13.38 2.07 -13.77
N GLN A 19 -14.10 1.88 -14.88
CA GLN A 19 -15.37 1.17 -14.89
C GLN A 19 -15.20 -0.26 -14.34
N ARG A 20 -14.17 -0.97 -14.79
CA ARG A 20 -13.94 -2.38 -14.43
C ARG A 20 -13.51 -2.55 -12.98
N TYR A 21 -12.59 -1.73 -12.49
CA TYR A 21 -11.90 -1.98 -11.21
C TYR A 21 -12.33 -1.05 -10.08
N GLN A 22 -12.75 0.18 -10.39
CA GLN A 22 -13.23 1.13 -9.40
C GLN A 22 -14.75 1.07 -9.22
N HIS A 23 -15.52 0.95 -10.31
CA HIS A 23 -16.99 1.01 -10.22
C HIS A 23 -17.67 -0.36 -10.17
N THR A 24 -17.15 -1.36 -10.88
CA THR A 24 -17.81 -2.68 -11.02
C THR A 24 -17.27 -3.75 -10.06
N VAL A 25 -16.14 -3.50 -9.36
CA VAL A 25 -15.48 -4.44 -8.43
C VAL A 25 -15.31 -5.84 -9.05
N THR A 26 -14.23 -6.01 -9.82
CA THR A 26 -13.95 -7.26 -10.55
C THR A 26 -12.61 -7.85 -10.13
N ALA A 27 -12.41 -9.15 -10.42
CA ALA A 27 -11.16 -9.87 -10.13
C ALA A 27 -10.74 -9.86 -8.65
N GLY A 28 -11.71 -9.88 -7.73
CA GLY A 28 -11.44 -9.86 -6.28
C GLY A 28 -10.85 -8.55 -5.74
N TYR A 29 -10.68 -7.53 -6.59
CA TYR A 29 -10.15 -6.23 -6.22
C TYR A 29 -11.29 -5.25 -5.91
N LYS A 30 -11.35 -4.77 -4.67
CA LYS A 30 -12.26 -3.71 -4.22
C LYS A 30 -11.45 -2.43 -4.08
N TYR A 31 -11.58 -1.53 -5.05
CA TYR A 31 -11.00 -0.19 -4.98
C TYR A 31 -11.49 0.53 -3.71
N LYS A 32 -10.55 1.01 -2.91
CA LYS A 32 -10.82 1.81 -1.71
C LYS A 32 -10.30 3.24 -1.87
N TYR A 33 -9.05 3.40 -2.31
CA TYR A 33 -8.40 4.70 -2.37
C TYR A 33 -7.70 4.96 -3.71
N PRO A 34 -7.48 6.24 -4.07
CA PRO A 34 -6.70 6.60 -5.25
C PRO A 34 -5.27 6.04 -5.26
N TRP A 35 -4.67 5.78 -4.09
CA TRP A 35 -3.32 5.19 -3.95
C TRP A 35 -3.30 3.66 -3.84
N ASP A 36 -4.40 2.98 -4.15
CA ASP A 36 -4.42 1.53 -4.20
C ASP A 36 -3.45 0.99 -5.26
N SER A 37 -2.67 -0.05 -4.93
CA SER A 37 -1.66 -0.60 -5.84
C SER A 37 -2.26 -1.19 -7.13
N GLY A 38 -3.44 -1.81 -7.06
CA GLY A 38 -4.08 -2.47 -8.20
C GLY A 38 -4.47 -1.50 -9.33
N ILE A 39 -5.17 -0.42 -8.99
CA ILE A 39 -5.58 0.59 -9.97
C ILE A 39 -4.38 1.37 -10.52
N ASN A 40 -3.37 1.66 -9.67
CA ASN A 40 -2.17 2.37 -10.11
C ASN A 40 -1.27 1.50 -10.97
N PHE A 41 -1.22 0.18 -10.72
CA PHE A 41 -0.61 -0.75 -11.66
C PHE A 41 -1.30 -0.72 -13.03
N ALA A 42 -2.63 -0.69 -13.07
CA ALA A 42 -3.37 -0.54 -14.33
C ALA A 42 -3.05 0.81 -15.02
N ALA A 43 -2.98 1.91 -14.27
CA ALA A 43 -2.57 3.22 -14.79
C ALA A 43 -1.12 3.22 -15.32
N SER A 44 -0.21 2.50 -14.67
CA SER A 44 1.14 2.24 -15.18
C SER A 44 1.08 1.52 -16.53
N MET A 45 0.25 0.48 -16.67
CA MET A 45 0.12 -0.22 -17.95
C MET A 45 -0.47 0.67 -19.05
N VAL A 46 -1.47 1.50 -18.74
CA VAL A 46 -2.03 2.47 -19.70
C VAL A 46 -0.94 3.44 -20.15
N SER A 47 -0.24 4.07 -19.22
CA SER A 47 0.81 5.05 -19.53
C SER A 47 1.96 4.46 -20.35
N LEU A 48 2.44 3.26 -20.04
CA LEU A 48 3.49 2.62 -20.83
C LEU A 48 3.02 2.26 -22.25
N PHE A 49 1.86 1.63 -22.39
CA PHE A 49 1.42 1.14 -23.70
C PHE A 49 1.04 2.25 -24.66
N TYR A 50 0.44 3.33 -24.16
CA TYR A 50 0.11 4.50 -24.98
C TYR A 50 1.26 5.50 -25.07
N GLY A 51 2.18 5.48 -24.10
CA GLY A 51 3.43 6.23 -24.14
C GLY A 51 4.49 5.62 -25.06
N GLU A 52 4.39 4.32 -25.35
CA GLU A 52 5.25 3.59 -26.29
C GLU A 52 6.74 3.66 -25.92
N GLY A 53 7.05 3.87 -24.64
CA GLY A 53 8.41 4.05 -24.13
C GLY A 53 8.98 5.46 -24.33
N ASP A 54 8.27 6.38 -25.01
CA ASP A 54 8.66 7.79 -25.07
C ASP A 54 8.55 8.40 -23.66
N TYR A 55 9.64 8.97 -23.16
CA TYR A 55 9.71 9.43 -21.77
C TYR A 55 8.65 10.49 -21.47
N LYS A 56 8.56 11.54 -22.29
CA LYS A 56 7.64 12.67 -22.04
C LYS A 56 6.18 12.26 -22.19
N LYS A 57 5.86 11.48 -23.22
CA LYS A 57 4.50 10.98 -23.50
C LYS A 57 4.05 10.03 -22.39
N THR A 58 4.90 9.08 -21.99
CA THR A 58 4.61 8.12 -20.92
C THR A 58 4.34 8.82 -19.59
N ILE A 59 5.22 9.74 -19.17
CA ILE A 59 5.06 10.48 -17.91
C ILE A 59 3.81 11.38 -17.96
N ARG A 60 3.54 12.04 -19.09
CA ARG A 60 2.32 12.85 -19.24
C ARG A 60 1.07 12.00 -19.08
N ILE A 61 0.99 10.84 -19.73
CA ILE A 61 -0.17 9.95 -19.62
C ILE A 61 -0.30 9.41 -18.20
N GLY A 62 0.81 9.01 -17.57
CA GLY A 62 0.82 8.52 -16.18
C GLY A 62 0.25 9.54 -15.20
N CYS A 63 0.68 10.80 -15.33
CA CYS A 63 0.16 11.91 -14.52
C CYS A 63 -1.35 12.15 -14.77
N MET A 64 -1.75 12.15 -16.05
CA MET A 64 -3.13 12.45 -16.46
C MET A 64 -4.13 11.29 -16.26
N CYS A 65 -3.66 10.08 -15.92
CA CYS A 65 -4.56 9.00 -15.51
C CYS A 65 -5.38 9.40 -14.26
N GLY A 66 -4.78 10.16 -13.33
CA GLY A 66 -5.49 10.93 -12.31
C GLY A 66 -5.79 10.24 -10.97
N TRP A 67 -5.32 9.00 -10.77
CA TRP A 67 -5.28 8.36 -9.44
C TRP A 67 -4.03 8.84 -8.68
N ASP A 68 -3.14 7.95 -8.26
CA ASP A 68 -1.88 8.27 -7.57
C ASP A 68 -0.83 8.75 -8.59
N SER A 69 -0.97 9.99 -9.04
CA SER A 69 -0.26 10.51 -10.24
C SER A 69 1.27 10.37 -10.20
N ASP A 70 1.88 10.37 -9.02
CA ASP A 70 3.32 10.19 -8.82
C ASP A 70 3.75 8.71 -8.93
N ASN A 71 2.86 7.74 -8.77
CA ASN A 71 3.18 6.32 -8.74
C ASN A 71 3.49 5.73 -10.14
N PRO A 72 2.59 5.83 -11.15
CA PRO A 72 2.94 5.45 -12.52
C PRO A 72 4.10 6.27 -13.09
N THR A 73 4.16 7.56 -12.76
CA THR A 73 5.19 8.46 -13.27
C THR A 73 6.56 8.17 -12.67
N SER A 74 6.65 7.89 -11.37
CA SER A 74 7.92 7.50 -10.73
C SER A 74 8.40 6.13 -11.22
N THR A 75 7.46 5.19 -11.41
CA THR A 75 7.78 3.85 -11.94
C THR A 75 8.43 3.95 -13.32
N TRP A 76 7.78 4.64 -14.26
CA TRP A 76 8.32 4.77 -15.61
C TRP A 76 9.44 5.79 -15.72
N GLY A 77 9.44 6.83 -14.91
CA GLY A 77 10.53 7.81 -14.85
C GLY A 77 11.83 7.16 -14.42
N GLY A 78 11.78 6.30 -13.41
CA GLY A 78 12.93 5.49 -12.99
C GLY A 78 13.38 4.52 -14.07
N LEU A 79 12.47 3.68 -14.59
CA LEU A 79 12.85 2.66 -15.57
C LEU A 79 13.30 3.25 -16.91
N LEU A 80 12.50 4.14 -17.51
CA LEU A 80 12.86 4.76 -18.78
C LEU A 80 14.08 5.68 -18.60
N GLY A 81 14.18 6.40 -17.48
CA GLY A 81 15.35 7.21 -17.16
C GLY A 81 16.63 6.39 -17.10
N LEU A 82 16.57 5.20 -16.49
CA LEU A 82 17.68 4.25 -16.49
C LEU A 82 18.04 3.79 -17.91
N LEU A 83 17.05 3.47 -18.74
CA LEU A 83 17.27 2.99 -20.12
C LEU A 83 17.82 4.08 -21.05
N TYR A 84 17.35 5.32 -20.91
CA TYR A 84 17.83 6.46 -21.69
C TYR A 84 19.19 6.96 -21.21
N GLY A 85 19.48 6.83 -19.92
CA GLY A 85 20.67 7.39 -19.29
C GLY A 85 20.66 8.92 -19.21
N HIS A 86 21.68 9.48 -18.57
CA HIS A 86 21.77 10.93 -18.32
C HIS A 86 21.75 11.75 -19.62
N GLU A 87 22.58 11.39 -20.61
CA GLU A 87 22.63 12.08 -21.91
C GLU A 87 21.31 11.96 -22.69
N GLY A 88 20.67 10.78 -22.65
CA GLY A 88 19.37 10.58 -23.30
C GLY A 88 18.28 11.45 -22.70
N LEU A 89 18.29 11.66 -21.38
CA LEU A 89 17.39 12.59 -20.70
C LEU A 89 17.71 14.05 -21.06
N GLN A 90 18.98 14.44 -21.12
CA GLN A 90 19.38 15.79 -21.56
C GLN A 90 18.85 16.12 -22.96
N ALA A 91 19.00 15.18 -23.90
CA ALA A 91 18.46 15.29 -25.24
C ALA A 91 16.92 15.39 -25.23
N HIS A 92 16.24 14.53 -24.44
CA HIS A 92 14.79 14.55 -24.31
C HIS A 92 14.26 15.91 -23.84
N PHE A 93 14.91 16.53 -22.86
CA PHE A 93 14.48 17.79 -22.27
C PHE A 93 15.08 19.04 -22.92
N ASN A 94 16.02 18.87 -23.86
CA ASN A 94 16.83 19.97 -24.42
C ASN A 94 17.45 20.82 -23.31
N LYS A 95 18.03 20.14 -22.31
CA LYS A 95 18.57 20.73 -21.08
C LYS A 95 19.82 19.97 -20.67
N THR A 96 20.93 20.66 -20.43
CA THR A 96 22.24 20.03 -20.11
C THR A 96 22.70 20.33 -18.68
N ASP A 97 22.01 21.20 -17.96
CA ASP A 97 22.34 21.68 -16.61
C ASP A 97 21.49 20.98 -15.55
N PHE A 98 21.34 19.66 -15.64
CA PHE A 98 20.75 18.90 -14.53
C PHE A 98 21.69 18.94 -13.32
N SER A 99 21.13 19.19 -12.14
CA SER A 99 21.88 19.13 -10.90
C SER A 99 22.24 17.69 -10.59
N ASP A 100 23.49 17.47 -10.19
CA ASP A 100 23.93 16.19 -9.64
C ASP A 100 23.65 16.09 -8.12
N ASP A 101 23.42 17.22 -7.44
CA ASP A 101 23.22 17.29 -6.00
C ASP A 101 21.82 16.82 -5.59
N TYR A 102 21.73 16.09 -4.48
CA TYR A 102 20.48 15.64 -3.88
C TYR A 102 20.46 15.86 -2.37
N ASN A 103 19.52 16.72 -1.92
CA ASN A 103 19.32 17.01 -0.50
C ASN A 103 18.34 16.00 0.12
N ILE A 104 18.89 14.89 0.61
CA ILE A 104 18.16 13.81 1.27
C ILE A 104 17.44 14.32 2.53
N ALA A 105 18.12 15.16 3.31
CA ALA A 105 17.61 15.69 4.59
C ALA A 105 16.31 16.50 4.45
N ARG A 106 15.97 16.94 3.24
CA ARG A 106 14.69 17.62 2.96
C ARG A 106 13.48 16.72 3.20
N THR A 107 13.61 15.42 2.96
CA THR A 107 12.48 14.47 3.06
C THR A 107 12.76 13.26 3.96
N ARG A 108 14.01 13.05 4.38
CA ARG A 108 14.42 11.93 5.25
C ARG A 108 15.34 12.44 6.36
N PHE A 109 14.82 12.42 7.59
CA PHE A 109 15.58 12.83 8.77
C PHE A 109 16.57 11.75 9.22
N ASN A 110 17.65 12.17 9.88
CA ASN A 110 18.65 11.28 10.51
C ASN A 110 19.37 10.31 9.56
N MET A 111 19.45 10.64 8.27
CA MET A 111 20.29 9.89 7.33
C MET A 111 21.77 10.18 7.58
N PRO A 112 22.66 9.17 7.53
CA PRO A 112 24.10 9.37 7.73
C PRO A 112 24.73 10.36 6.74
N ILE A 113 24.19 10.41 5.52
CA ILE A 113 24.57 11.35 4.47
C ILE A 113 23.34 12.24 4.21
N PRO A 114 23.29 13.47 4.76
CA PRO A 114 22.11 14.35 4.63
C PRO A 114 22.09 15.13 3.31
N LEU A 115 23.26 15.36 2.70
CA LEU A 115 23.46 16.00 1.41
C LEU A 115 24.43 15.13 0.61
N ASP A 116 24.05 14.78 -0.61
CA ASP A 116 24.69 13.76 -1.43
C ASP A 116 24.63 14.17 -2.92
N ASN A 117 25.12 13.34 -3.82
CA ASN A 117 24.95 13.52 -5.27
C ASN A 117 24.64 12.18 -5.98
N PHE A 118 24.06 12.23 -7.18
CA PHE A 118 23.65 11.02 -7.90
C PHE A 118 24.84 10.18 -8.37
N THR A 119 25.97 10.80 -8.69
CA THR A 119 27.21 10.09 -9.06
C THR A 119 27.69 9.18 -7.93
N ASP A 120 27.92 9.72 -6.73
CA ASP A 120 28.40 8.97 -5.58
C ASP A 120 27.36 7.92 -5.12
N MET A 121 26.07 8.23 -5.25
CA MET A 121 24.99 7.25 -5.01
C MET A 121 25.07 6.06 -5.97
N ALA A 122 25.29 6.32 -7.27
CA ALA A 122 25.42 5.29 -8.27
C ALA A 122 26.66 4.43 -8.03
N GLU A 123 27.81 5.03 -7.70
CA GLU A 123 29.04 4.31 -7.38
C GLU A 123 28.86 3.37 -6.17
N ARG A 124 28.21 3.85 -5.11
CA ARG A 124 27.84 2.98 -3.96
C ARG A 124 26.89 1.85 -4.38
N GLY A 125 25.92 2.15 -5.25
CA GLY A 125 24.98 1.18 -5.77
C GLY A 125 25.66 0.07 -6.59
N VAL A 126 26.63 0.43 -7.44
CA VAL A 126 27.43 -0.53 -8.21
C VAL A 126 28.17 -1.49 -7.28
N GLY A 127 28.80 -0.99 -6.21
CA GLY A 127 29.47 -1.85 -5.23
C GLY A 127 28.53 -2.86 -4.56
N ILE A 128 27.28 -2.48 -4.28
CA ILE A 128 26.28 -3.42 -3.75
C ILE A 128 25.94 -4.50 -4.79
N ILE A 129 25.81 -4.13 -6.07
CA ILE A 129 25.51 -5.09 -7.14
C ILE A 129 26.70 -6.04 -7.34
N ASP A 130 27.93 -5.53 -7.29
CA ASP A 130 29.16 -6.33 -7.35
C ASP A 130 29.19 -7.39 -6.25
N ASP A 131 28.91 -7.00 -5.00
CA ASP A 131 28.84 -7.91 -3.85
C ASP A 131 27.77 -9.00 -4.04
N ILE A 132 26.62 -8.64 -4.61
CA ILE A 132 25.54 -9.60 -4.90
C ILE A 132 25.98 -10.57 -6.00
N VAL A 133 26.47 -10.07 -7.14
CA VAL A 133 26.85 -10.88 -8.29
C VAL A 133 27.97 -11.85 -7.90
N VAL A 134 29.03 -11.36 -7.27
CA VAL A 134 30.19 -12.19 -6.90
C VAL A 134 29.90 -13.05 -5.67
N GLY A 135 29.44 -12.42 -4.58
CA GLY A 135 29.32 -13.07 -3.28
C GLY A 135 28.08 -13.95 -3.14
N ALA A 136 26.91 -13.46 -3.56
CA ALA A 136 25.64 -14.17 -3.38
C ALA A 136 25.30 -15.10 -4.56
N MET A 137 25.61 -14.68 -5.78
CA MET A 137 25.25 -15.42 -6.99
C MET A 137 26.37 -16.32 -7.53
N GLY A 138 27.60 -16.17 -7.04
CA GLY A 138 28.77 -16.93 -7.51
C GLY A 138 29.22 -16.55 -8.93
N GLY A 139 28.90 -15.32 -9.35
CA GLY A 139 29.31 -14.73 -10.62
C GLY A 139 30.69 -14.10 -10.59
N SER A 140 30.99 -13.34 -11.64
CA SER A 140 32.23 -12.57 -11.78
C SER A 140 31.98 -11.20 -12.41
N ILE A 141 32.97 -10.32 -12.32
CA ILE A 141 32.99 -9.02 -12.98
C ILE A 141 34.10 -9.05 -14.03
N GLU A 142 33.78 -8.69 -15.28
CA GLU A 142 34.70 -8.67 -16.40
C GLU A 142 34.61 -7.33 -17.14
N GLY A 143 35.53 -6.41 -16.81
CA GLY A 143 35.44 -5.03 -17.29
C GLY A 143 34.14 -4.39 -16.82
N ASP A 144 33.38 -3.81 -17.75
CA ASP A 144 32.08 -3.16 -17.47
C ASP A 144 30.88 -4.14 -17.49
N HIS A 145 31.13 -5.44 -17.30
CA HIS A 145 30.09 -6.47 -17.39
C HIS A 145 30.02 -7.33 -16.13
N TRP A 146 28.80 -7.55 -15.66
CA TRP A 146 28.50 -8.61 -14.70
C TRP A 146 28.28 -9.93 -15.42
N ILE A 147 29.03 -10.96 -15.02
CA ILE A 147 28.85 -12.34 -15.48
C ILE A 147 27.98 -13.05 -14.44
N ILE A 148 26.68 -13.10 -14.73
CA ILE A 148 25.70 -13.75 -13.86
C ILE A 148 25.62 -15.23 -14.22
N PRO A 149 25.90 -16.17 -13.28
CA PRO A 149 25.79 -17.58 -13.55
C PRO A 149 24.35 -17.95 -13.90
N LYS A 150 24.20 -18.76 -14.95
CA LYS A 150 22.89 -19.28 -15.29
C LYS A 150 22.41 -20.19 -14.16
N ALA A 151 21.24 -19.88 -13.59
CA ALA A 151 20.58 -20.78 -12.65
C ALA A 151 20.42 -22.17 -13.30
N ALA A 152 20.81 -23.22 -12.57
CA ALA A 152 20.77 -24.60 -13.07
C ALA A 152 19.34 -25.07 -13.39
N THR A 153 18.35 -24.44 -12.75
CA THR A 153 16.92 -24.62 -13.02
C THR A 153 16.41 -23.44 -13.84
N GLY A 154 15.60 -23.72 -14.86
CA GLY A 154 14.83 -22.65 -15.51
C GLY A 154 14.00 -21.90 -14.47
N ILE A 155 13.77 -20.60 -14.69
CA ILE A 155 12.77 -19.87 -13.92
C ILE A 155 11.44 -20.47 -14.32
N GLU A 156 10.92 -21.41 -13.52
CA GLU A 156 9.57 -21.91 -13.75
C GLU A 156 8.62 -20.73 -13.59
N VAL A 157 7.72 -20.58 -14.56
CA VAL A 157 6.56 -19.70 -14.36
C VAL A 157 5.80 -20.34 -13.21
N SER A 158 5.88 -19.72 -12.04
CA SER A 158 5.09 -20.16 -10.90
C SER A 158 3.62 -20.12 -11.35
N GLU A 159 2.94 -21.27 -11.34
CA GLU A 159 1.49 -21.25 -11.28
C GLU A 159 1.16 -20.60 -9.94
N VAL A 160 0.93 -19.29 -9.97
CA VAL A 160 0.35 -18.59 -8.85
C VAL A 160 -1.14 -18.91 -8.94
N PRO A 161 -1.68 -19.86 -8.14
CA PRO A 161 -3.11 -20.04 -8.09
C PRO A 161 -3.75 -18.69 -7.81
N GLU A 162 -4.90 -18.42 -8.41
CA GLU A 162 -5.64 -17.19 -8.16
C GLU A 162 -5.72 -16.97 -6.65
N THR A 163 -5.06 -15.91 -6.17
CA THR A 163 -5.08 -15.58 -4.75
C THR A 163 -6.49 -15.14 -4.42
N LEU A 164 -7.29 -16.06 -3.90
CA LEU A 164 -8.48 -15.68 -3.17
C LEU A 164 -7.98 -14.83 -2.01
N VAL A 165 -8.39 -13.57 -1.98
CA VAL A 165 -8.25 -12.69 -0.82
C VAL A 165 -9.58 -12.83 -0.09
N PRO A 166 -9.76 -13.81 0.81
CA PRO A 166 -11.06 -14.09 1.39
C PRO A 166 -11.44 -13.08 2.48
N TRP A 167 -10.57 -12.10 2.75
CA TRP A 167 -10.78 -11.06 3.74
C TRP A 167 -11.85 -10.08 3.28
N GLU A 168 -12.99 -10.11 3.95
CA GLU A 168 -14.06 -9.12 3.87
C GLU A 168 -13.85 -8.06 4.96
N THR A 169 -13.79 -6.79 4.54
CA THR A 169 -13.82 -5.66 5.48
C THR A 169 -15.25 -5.35 5.93
N ILE A 170 -15.41 -5.17 7.24
CA ILE A 170 -16.58 -4.62 7.92
C ILE A 170 -16.12 -3.29 8.54
N GLU A 171 -16.56 -2.17 7.98
CA GLU A 171 -16.19 -0.83 8.46
C GLU A 171 -16.84 -0.55 9.83
N ASP A 172 -16.33 0.43 10.59
CA ASP A 172 -16.87 0.83 11.89
C ASP A 172 -18.33 1.33 11.82
N ASN A 173 -18.73 1.91 10.69
CA ASN A 173 -20.09 2.39 10.45
C ASN A 173 -21.04 1.32 9.88
N ASP A 174 -20.61 0.06 9.77
CA ASP A 174 -21.45 -1.03 9.29
C ASP A 174 -22.63 -1.29 10.26
N PRO A 175 -23.87 -1.45 9.76
CA PRO A 175 -25.05 -1.60 10.61
C PRO A 175 -25.07 -2.88 11.46
N ARG A 176 -24.13 -3.82 11.24
CA ARG A 176 -23.95 -5.00 12.09
C ARG A 176 -23.39 -4.66 13.47
N TRP A 177 -22.76 -3.50 13.64
CA TRP A 177 -22.26 -3.06 14.95
C TRP A 177 -23.40 -2.67 15.89
N ILE A 178 -23.32 -3.16 17.12
CA ILE A 178 -24.17 -2.74 18.23
C ILE A 178 -23.30 -1.94 19.21
N PHE A 179 -23.35 -0.63 19.07
CA PHE A 179 -22.59 0.29 19.92
C PHE A 179 -23.37 0.71 21.18
N LYS A 180 -22.65 0.75 22.29
CA LYS A 180 -23.06 1.36 23.57
C LYS A 180 -21.92 2.28 24.01
N GLY A 181 -22.03 3.57 23.69
CA GLY A 181 -21.00 4.57 24.00
C GLY A 181 -19.87 4.67 22.98
N PHE A 182 -19.89 3.87 21.91
CA PHE A 182 -19.15 4.15 20.69
C PHE A 182 -20.03 4.95 19.70
N GLU A 183 -19.41 5.81 18.91
CA GLU A 183 -20.05 6.54 17.81
C GLU A 183 -19.07 6.67 16.64
N SER A 184 -19.55 6.41 15.42
CA SER A 184 -18.79 6.54 14.17
C SER A 184 -18.83 7.97 13.64
N PHE A 185 -17.66 8.49 13.27
CA PHE A 185 -17.53 9.84 12.72
C PHE A 185 -16.97 9.80 11.29
N GLU A 186 -17.61 10.56 10.40
CA GLU A 186 -17.18 10.76 9.01
C GLU A 186 -15.97 11.71 8.89
N ASN A 187 -15.43 11.83 7.68
CA ASN A 187 -14.30 12.70 7.33
C ASN A 187 -12.97 12.33 8.02
N ASN A 188 -12.82 11.07 8.42
CA ASN A 188 -11.56 10.50 8.91
C ASN A 188 -10.79 9.88 7.75
N TRP A 189 -10.27 10.71 6.82
CA TRP A 189 -9.67 10.27 5.55
C TRP A 189 -8.50 9.28 5.67
N ASN A 190 -7.84 9.24 6.82
CA ASN A 190 -6.75 8.33 7.11
C ASN A 190 -7.22 6.98 7.70
N ALA A 191 -8.50 6.81 8.01
CA ALA A 191 -9.11 5.57 8.49
C ALA A 191 -9.81 4.82 7.34
N SER A 192 -10.04 3.53 7.55
CA SER A 192 -10.77 2.68 6.61
C SER A 192 -12.18 3.25 6.38
N GLY A 193 -12.65 3.23 5.13
CA GLY A 193 -13.97 3.76 4.79
C GLY A 193 -14.15 5.28 5.00
N ALA A 194 -13.07 6.01 5.33
CA ALA A 194 -13.09 7.41 5.75
C ALA A 194 -13.96 7.69 7.00
N THR A 195 -14.18 6.66 7.82
CA THR A 195 -14.91 6.71 9.08
C THR A 195 -14.08 6.13 10.21
N LEU A 196 -14.35 6.56 11.44
CA LEU A 196 -13.67 6.05 12.63
C LEU A 196 -14.61 6.14 13.82
N ALA A 197 -14.79 5.03 14.53
CA ALA A 197 -15.60 5.02 15.73
C ALA A 197 -14.76 5.40 16.94
N PHE A 198 -15.33 6.24 17.81
CA PHE A 198 -14.74 6.65 19.08
C PHE A 198 -15.65 6.27 20.23
N GLY A 199 -15.05 5.83 21.32
CA GLY A 199 -15.69 5.60 22.61
C GLY A 199 -14.77 6.02 23.74
N TYR A 200 -15.35 6.16 24.94
CA TYR A 200 -14.64 6.65 26.12
C TYR A 200 -14.81 5.68 27.29
N GLU A 201 -15.32 6.13 28.44
CA GLU A 201 -15.49 5.32 29.63
C GLU A 201 -16.50 4.19 29.38
N ASN A 202 -16.09 2.95 29.64
CA ASN A 202 -16.95 1.76 29.62
C ASN A 202 -17.72 1.55 28.30
N CYS A 203 -17.26 2.16 27.20
CA CYS A 203 -17.87 1.98 25.88
C CYS A 203 -17.80 0.50 25.47
N LYS A 204 -18.84 0.00 24.81
CA LYS A 204 -18.93 -1.38 24.36
C LYS A 204 -19.37 -1.42 22.91
N ALA A 205 -18.66 -2.19 22.10
CA ALA A 205 -19.09 -2.58 20.76
C ALA A 205 -19.27 -4.10 20.71
N GLU A 206 -20.33 -4.55 20.06
CA GLU A 206 -20.62 -5.95 19.83
C GLU A 206 -20.96 -6.16 18.35
N ILE A 207 -20.41 -7.22 17.75
CA ILE A 207 -20.70 -7.57 16.37
C ILE A 207 -20.71 -9.09 16.19
N THR A 208 -21.63 -9.58 15.36
CA THR A 208 -21.68 -10.96 14.93
C THR A 208 -21.26 -11.07 13.47
N PHE A 209 -20.39 -12.03 13.17
CA PHE A 209 -19.92 -12.33 11.81
C PHE A 209 -19.90 -13.85 11.58
N THR A 210 -19.82 -14.27 10.32
CA THR A 210 -19.64 -15.69 9.95
C THR A 210 -18.30 -15.85 9.26
N GLY A 211 -17.51 -16.83 9.69
CA GLY A 211 -16.18 -17.02 9.12
C GLY A 211 -15.28 -18.01 9.81
N THR A 212 -14.02 -18.00 9.41
CA THR A 212 -12.92 -18.83 9.94
C THR A 212 -11.77 -17.99 10.49
N ALA A 213 -11.78 -16.67 10.30
CA ALA A 213 -10.81 -15.76 10.89
C ALA A 213 -11.38 -14.35 11.09
N LEU A 214 -10.78 -13.59 12.01
CA LEU A 214 -11.04 -12.18 12.25
C LEU A 214 -9.77 -11.41 12.59
N GLN A 215 -9.74 -10.14 12.21
CA GLN A 215 -8.74 -9.16 12.61
C GLN A 215 -9.42 -7.84 12.94
N TYR A 216 -9.14 -7.29 14.11
CA TYR A 216 -9.65 -6.01 14.58
C TYR A 216 -8.58 -4.93 14.45
N TYR A 217 -8.93 -3.82 13.80
CA TYR A 217 -8.08 -2.67 13.56
C TYR A 217 -8.60 -1.42 14.26
N ALA A 218 -7.69 -0.59 14.74
CA ALA A 218 -7.99 0.66 15.42
C ALA A 218 -6.97 1.76 15.09
N TYR A 219 -7.33 2.99 15.43
CA TYR A 219 -6.43 4.13 15.50
C TYR A 219 -5.77 4.19 16.89
N ARG A 220 -4.43 4.27 16.92
CA ARG A 220 -3.65 4.42 18.16
C ARG A 220 -3.08 5.81 18.27
N SER A 221 -3.09 6.40 19.46
CA SER A 221 -2.59 7.77 19.67
C SER A 221 -2.07 7.98 21.09
N PRO A 222 -1.42 9.12 21.38
CA PRO A 222 -1.00 9.47 22.75
C PRO A 222 -2.18 9.56 23.75
N LYS A 223 -3.42 9.67 23.28
CA LYS A 223 -4.64 9.75 24.09
C LYS A 223 -5.34 8.39 24.24
N GLY A 224 -4.84 7.36 23.56
CA GLY A 224 -5.46 6.04 23.47
C GLY A 224 -5.59 5.37 24.84
N GLY A 225 -6.77 4.86 25.12
CA GLY A 225 -7.06 4.02 26.26
C GLY A 225 -6.84 2.55 25.96
N LYS A 226 -7.43 1.68 26.77
CA LYS A 226 -7.37 0.25 26.58
C LYS A 226 -8.71 -0.34 26.23
N VAL A 227 -8.67 -1.44 25.48
CA VAL A 227 -9.82 -2.26 25.12
C VAL A 227 -9.60 -3.70 25.55
N ASN A 228 -10.61 -4.31 26.17
CA ASN A 228 -10.65 -5.72 26.46
C ASN A 228 -11.44 -6.45 25.37
N ILE A 229 -10.88 -7.55 24.88
CA ILE A 229 -11.45 -8.31 23.76
C ILE A 229 -12.06 -9.62 24.27
N THR A 230 -13.30 -9.87 23.89
CA THR A 230 -13.98 -11.16 24.13
C THR A 230 -14.54 -11.68 22.83
N LEU A 231 -14.28 -12.95 22.51
CA LEU A 231 -14.78 -13.62 21.31
C LEU A 231 -15.47 -14.93 21.74
N ASP A 232 -16.74 -15.08 21.36
CA ASP A 232 -17.58 -16.23 21.74
C ASP A 232 -17.61 -16.50 23.26
N GLY A 233 -17.58 -15.42 24.05
CA GLY A 233 -17.55 -15.47 25.52
C GLY A 233 -16.17 -15.80 26.12
N ILE A 234 -15.15 -16.04 25.30
CA ILE A 234 -13.76 -16.26 25.73
C ILE A 234 -13.04 -14.91 25.76
N SER A 235 -12.50 -14.53 26.92
CA SER A 235 -11.69 -13.32 27.05
C SER A 235 -10.28 -13.54 26.50
N TYR A 236 -9.82 -12.61 25.67
CA TYR A 236 -8.47 -12.57 25.10
C TYR A 236 -7.59 -11.49 25.75
N GLY A 237 -8.12 -10.77 26.74
CA GLY A 237 -7.39 -9.80 27.52
C GLY A 237 -7.42 -8.39 26.96
N GLU A 238 -6.60 -7.55 27.58
CA GLU A 238 -6.56 -6.11 27.38
C GLU A 238 -5.47 -5.68 26.40
N PHE A 239 -5.81 -4.77 25.50
CA PHE A 239 -4.93 -4.21 24.47
C PHE A 239 -4.89 -2.69 24.60
N SER A 240 -3.69 -2.12 24.61
CA SER A 240 -3.51 -0.67 24.67
C SER A 240 -3.59 -0.04 23.29
N LEU A 241 -4.39 1.02 23.17
CA LEU A 241 -4.43 1.90 22.01
C LEU A 241 -3.52 3.13 22.19
N GLU A 242 -2.85 3.25 23.33
CA GLU A 242 -1.87 4.31 23.57
C GLU A 242 -0.65 4.13 22.66
N ASN A 243 -0.21 5.20 22.00
CA ASN A 243 1.02 5.23 21.21
C ASN A 243 1.63 6.63 21.18
N HIS A 244 2.89 6.77 21.61
CA HIS A 244 3.62 8.03 21.67
C HIS A 244 4.66 8.20 20.54
N ALA A 245 4.68 7.30 19.55
CA ALA A 245 5.62 7.38 18.43
C ALA A 245 5.39 8.59 17.51
N SER A 246 4.18 9.15 17.52
CA SER A 246 3.78 10.31 16.70
C SER A 246 2.68 11.10 17.42
N GLU A 247 2.73 12.43 17.34
CA GLU A 247 1.65 13.31 17.83
C GLU A 247 0.36 13.16 17.02
N HIS A 248 0.46 12.68 15.77
CA HIS A 248 -0.66 12.42 14.88
C HIS A 248 -1.23 11.00 15.01
N GLY A 249 -0.68 10.18 15.92
CA GLY A 249 -1.08 8.78 16.07
C GLY A 249 -0.75 7.90 14.86
N GLN A 250 -1.42 6.75 14.80
CA GLN A 250 -1.22 5.71 13.80
C GLN A 250 -2.56 5.07 13.43
N HIS A 251 -2.89 5.06 12.14
CA HIS A 251 -4.10 4.44 11.60
C HIS A 251 -3.86 2.99 11.17
N TYR A 252 -4.93 2.22 10.94
CA TYR A 252 -4.88 0.83 10.48
C TYR A 252 -4.00 -0.09 11.34
N VAL A 253 -4.02 0.08 12.66
CA VAL A 253 -3.22 -0.78 13.54
C VAL A 253 -4.02 -2.01 13.93
N LYS A 254 -3.51 -3.20 13.56
CA LYS A 254 -4.08 -4.47 14.00
C LYS A 254 -3.89 -4.62 15.51
N ILE A 255 -5.00 -4.66 16.24
CA ILE A 255 -5.02 -4.77 17.71
C ILE A 255 -5.15 -6.23 18.13
N PHE A 256 -5.99 -6.98 17.43
CA PHE A 256 -6.29 -8.36 17.77
C PHE A 256 -6.51 -9.20 16.51
N GLU A 257 -6.16 -10.48 16.55
CA GLU A 257 -6.49 -11.44 15.51
C GLU A 257 -6.76 -12.85 16.04
N LYS A 258 -7.60 -13.58 15.32
CA LYS A 258 -7.84 -15.01 15.50
C LYS A 258 -8.03 -15.63 14.12
N LEU A 259 -7.17 -16.59 13.75
CA LEU A 259 -7.05 -17.08 12.36
C LEU A 259 -7.58 -18.51 12.14
N ASP A 260 -7.99 -19.16 13.22
CA ASP A 260 -8.30 -20.59 13.31
C ASP A 260 -9.67 -20.80 13.97
N LEU A 261 -10.66 -20.00 13.60
CA LEU A 261 -12.04 -20.19 14.04
C LEU A 261 -12.66 -21.38 13.34
N ILE A 262 -13.49 -22.11 14.07
CA ILE A 262 -14.32 -23.17 13.49
C ILE A 262 -15.33 -22.48 12.55
N PRO A 263 -15.47 -22.93 11.28
CA PRO A 263 -16.43 -22.32 10.35
C PRO A 263 -17.81 -22.19 10.99
N GLY A 264 -18.29 -20.96 11.15
CA GLY A 264 -19.54 -20.71 11.84
C GLY A 264 -19.78 -19.24 12.17
N SER A 265 -20.82 -19.01 12.98
CA SER A 265 -21.14 -17.68 13.49
C SER A 265 -20.36 -17.41 14.77
N HIS A 266 -19.77 -16.22 14.86
CA HIS A 266 -18.98 -15.77 15.99
C HIS A 266 -19.43 -14.39 16.45
N THR A 267 -19.28 -14.10 17.75
CA THR A 267 -19.59 -12.80 18.33
C THR A 267 -18.35 -12.21 18.98
N LEU A 268 -17.91 -11.06 18.47
CA LEU A 268 -16.84 -10.25 19.03
C LEU A 268 -17.43 -9.14 19.90
N ILE A 269 -16.84 -8.94 21.08
CA ILE A 269 -17.09 -7.83 21.98
C ILE A 269 -15.79 -7.08 22.20
N ILE A 270 -15.83 -5.76 22.00
CA ILE A 270 -14.76 -4.82 22.29
C ILE A 270 -15.26 -3.91 23.41
N GLN A 271 -14.62 -3.98 24.58
CA GLN A 271 -15.00 -3.24 25.77
C GLN A 271 -13.90 -2.25 26.14
N GLY A 272 -14.19 -0.96 26.10
CA GLY A 272 -13.30 0.07 26.61
C GLY A 272 -13.17 0.01 28.14
N ASP A 273 -11.98 0.36 28.63
CA ASP A 273 -11.71 0.53 30.05
C ASP A 273 -12.54 1.66 30.70
N GLU A 274 -12.45 1.79 32.02
CA GLU A 274 -13.21 2.77 32.81
C GLU A 274 -12.75 4.23 32.66
N ASN A 275 -11.63 4.47 31.97
CA ASN A 275 -11.03 5.78 31.83
C ASN A 275 -11.61 6.57 30.64
N SER A 276 -11.52 7.90 30.73
CA SER A 276 -11.96 8.84 29.69
C SER A 276 -11.03 8.94 28.48
N SER A 277 -9.99 8.11 28.43
CA SER A 277 -9.08 7.99 27.28
C SER A 277 -9.82 7.43 26.07
N GLU A 278 -9.41 7.82 24.87
CA GLU A 278 -10.13 7.47 23.64
C GLU A 278 -9.94 5.99 23.30
N LYS A 279 -11.03 5.31 22.96
CA LYS A 279 -11.02 3.97 22.36
C LYS A 279 -11.53 4.11 20.96
N THR A 280 -10.90 3.43 20.00
CA THR A 280 -11.31 3.56 18.61
C THR A 280 -11.56 2.21 17.97
N ILE A 281 -12.46 2.17 16.99
CA ILE A 281 -12.65 1.04 16.08
C ILE A 281 -12.60 1.59 14.67
N ASP A 282 -11.66 1.09 13.87
CA ASP A 282 -11.46 1.49 12.48
C ASP A 282 -12.20 0.50 11.55
N MET A 283 -11.82 -0.77 11.61
CA MET A 283 -12.50 -1.82 10.86
C MET A 283 -12.32 -3.19 11.51
N LEU A 284 -13.17 -4.12 11.12
CA LEU A 284 -12.96 -5.56 11.27
C LEU A 284 -12.68 -6.16 9.88
N SER A 285 -11.76 -7.11 9.80
CA SER A 285 -11.51 -7.92 8.60
C SER A 285 -11.78 -9.38 8.93
N VAL A 286 -12.59 -10.07 8.13
CA VAL A 286 -12.99 -11.46 8.40
C VAL A 286 -12.79 -12.35 7.18
N ILE A 287 -12.42 -13.61 7.39
CA ILE A 287 -12.44 -14.64 6.34
C ILE A 287 -13.76 -15.38 6.46
N LYS A 288 -14.59 -15.37 5.41
CA LYS A 288 -15.81 -16.19 5.34
C LYS A 288 -15.53 -17.68 5.19
#